data_AF-A0A7S0KA37-F1
#
_entry.id   AF-A0A7S0KA37-F1
#
_cell.length_a   1.000
_cell.length_b   1.000
_cell.length_c   1.000
_cell.angle_alpha   90.00
_cell.angle_beta   90.00
_cell.angle_gamma   90.00
#
_symmetry.space_group_name_H-M   'P 1'
#
loop_
_entity.id
_entity.type
_entity.pdbx_description
1 polymer ?
#
loop_
_entity_poly.entity_id
_entity_poly.type
_entity_poly.pdbx_seq_one_letter_code
_entity_poly.pdbx_strand_id
1 'polypeptide(L)'
;AKDRSSHAHALVSVFIVMMYVGYLTLTRMTLDVFNCSPTDPPDGNLYMSGMTDVVCFESDVHLTLFPFGLVAMVVYVAAYPLLSLLVLRRNKLIVKRDQVCRALA
;
A
#
# COMPACT_ATOMS: atom_id res chain seq x y z
N ALA A 1 -20.43 30.65 -14.92
CA ALA A 1 -19.39 29.61 -15.08
C ALA A 1 -18.68 29.22 -13.75
N LYS A 2 -19.13 29.71 -12.57
CA LYS A 2 -18.40 29.55 -11.30
C LYS A 2 -18.70 28.24 -10.54
N ASP A 3 -19.65 27.43 -10.99
CA ASP A 3 -20.11 26.21 -10.31
C ASP A 3 -19.67 24.88 -10.92
N ARG A 4 -18.87 24.90 -12.00
CA ARG A 4 -18.60 23.68 -12.78
C ARG A 4 -17.73 22.64 -12.03
N SER A 5 -17.08 23.03 -10.93
CA SER A 5 -16.17 22.18 -10.14
C SER A 5 -16.57 22.03 -8.67
N SER A 6 -17.81 22.40 -8.29
CA SER A 6 -18.32 22.25 -6.91
C SER A 6 -18.12 20.81 -6.36
N HIS A 7 -18.36 19.80 -7.20
CA HIS A 7 -18.20 18.39 -6.83
C HIS A 7 -16.76 17.85 -6.97
N ALA A 8 -15.84 18.61 -7.57
CA ALA A 8 -14.48 18.14 -7.82
C ALA A 8 -13.71 17.89 -6.50
N HIS A 9 -13.91 18.76 -5.50
CA HIS A 9 -13.27 18.59 -4.19
C HIS A 9 -13.74 17.31 -3.48
N ALA A 10 -15.03 16.98 -3.56
CA ALA A 10 -15.57 15.76 -3.00
C ALA A 10 -15.02 14.52 -3.72
N LEU A 11 -14.97 14.55 -5.06
CA LEU A 11 -14.43 13.44 -5.86
C LEU A 11 -12.95 13.18 -5.57
N VAL A 12 -12.14 14.23 -5.46
CA VAL A 12 -10.72 14.12 -5.09
C VAL A 12 -10.58 13.55 -3.67
N SER A 13 -11.41 13.99 -2.72
CA SER A 13 -11.41 13.47 -1.35
C SER A 13 -11.70 11.97 -1.31
N VAL A 14 -12.76 11.53 -1.99
CA VAL A 14 -13.12 10.10 -2.08
C VAL A 14 -12.01 9.30 -2.76
N PHE A 15 -11.43 9.81 -3.84
CA PHE A 15 -10.33 9.14 -4.53
C PHE A 15 -9.10 8.94 -3.63
N ILE A 16 -8.73 9.94 -2.83
CA ILE A 16 -7.62 9.84 -1.87
C ILE A 16 -7.91 8.77 -0.81
N VAL A 17 -9.14 8.72 -0.28
CA VAL A 17 -9.54 7.69 0.70
C VAL A 17 -9.51 6.30 0.09
N MET A 18 -10.05 6.13 -1.13
CA MET A 18 -9.98 4.85 -1.84
C MET A 18 -8.54 4.41 -2.09
N MET A 19 -7.67 5.34 -2.49
CA MET A 19 -6.24 5.07 -2.70
C MET A 19 -5.55 4.66 -1.38
N TYR A 20 -5.89 5.28 -0.26
CA TYR A 20 -5.35 4.94 1.05
C TYR A 20 -5.75 3.52 1.49
N VAL A 21 -7.04 3.20 1.41
CA VAL A 21 -7.54 1.85 1.76
C VAL A 21 -6.97 0.79 0.82
N GLY A 22 -6.89 1.08 -0.47
CA GLY A 22 -6.26 0.22 -1.47
C GLY A 22 -4.78 -0.01 -1.18
N TYR A 23 -4.04 1.06 -0.84
CA TYR A 23 -2.63 0.99 -0.50
C TYR A 23 -2.38 0.04 0.68
N LEU A 24 -3.13 0.21 1.77
CA LEU A 24 -2.99 -0.63 2.96
C LEU A 24 -3.31 -2.11 2.64
N THR A 25 -4.40 -2.36 1.92
CA THR A 25 -4.84 -3.72 1.59
C THR A 25 -3.81 -4.44 0.72
N LEU A 26 -3.37 -3.81 -0.38
CA LEU A 26 -2.41 -4.42 -1.31
C LEU A 26 -1.02 -4.57 -0.69
N THR A 27 -0.60 -3.60 0.14
CA THR A 27 0.67 -3.70 0.88
C THR A 27 0.64 -4.89 1.81
N ARG A 28 -0.44 -5.08 2.57
CA ARG A 28 -0.59 -6.25 3.45
C ARG A 28 -0.50 -7.56 2.68
N MET A 29 -1.30 -7.71 1.61
CA MET A 29 -1.28 -8.92 0.78
C MET A 29 0.11 -9.21 0.20
N THR A 30 0.84 -8.17 -0.20
CA THR A 30 2.21 -8.32 -0.73
C THR A 30 3.18 -8.79 0.36
N LEU A 31 3.09 -8.20 1.55
CA LEU A 31 3.96 -8.56 2.68
C LEU A 31 3.65 -9.95 3.25
N ASP A 32 2.39 -10.40 3.16
CA ASP A 32 1.97 -11.73 3.60
C ASP A 32 2.68 -12.85 2.83
N VAL A 33 3.12 -12.61 1.58
CA VAL A 33 3.91 -13.58 0.78
C VAL A 33 5.28 -13.85 1.42
N PHE A 34 5.86 -12.84 2.07
CA PHE A 34 7.17 -12.93 2.72
C PHE A 34 7.09 -13.35 4.18
N ASN A 35 5.89 -13.34 4.77
CA ASN A 35 5.69 -13.68 6.16
C ASN A 35 5.39 -15.17 6.31
N CYS A 36 6.42 -15.94 6.66
CA CYS A 36 6.33 -17.39 6.86
C CYS A 36 6.40 -17.71 8.36
N SER A 37 5.42 -18.44 8.87
CA SER A 37 5.33 -18.84 10.29
C SER A 37 5.10 -20.36 10.43
N PRO A 38 5.60 -20.99 11.50
CA PRO A 38 5.30 -22.39 11.80
C PRO A 38 3.84 -22.57 12.25
N THR A 39 3.33 -23.80 12.15
CA THR A 39 2.07 -24.23 12.76
C THR A 39 2.22 -24.51 14.27
N ASP A 40 1.10 -24.49 15.00
CA ASP A 40 1.00 -24.93 16.39
C ASP A 40 -0.03 -26.07 16.47
N PRO A 41 0.37 -27.35 16.70
CA PRO A 41 1.72 -27.83 16.97
C PRO A 41 2.66 -27.77 15.75
N PRO A 42 3.99 -27.68 15.94
CA PRO A 42 4.95 -27.47 14.86
C PRO A 42 5.24 -28.76 14.08
N ASP A 43 4.87 -28.76 12.80
CA ASP A 43 5.08 -29.91 11.88
C ASP A 43 6.46 -29.89 11.19
N GLY A 44 7.31 -28.90 11.50
CA GLY A 44 8.64 -28.71 10.90
C GLY A 44 8.66 -27.87 9.62
N ASN A 45 7.50 -27.49 9.08
CA ASN A 45 7.35 -26.66 7.89
C ASN A 45 6.94 -25.23 8.24
N LEU A 46 7.24 -24.29 7.33
CA LEU A 46 6.81 -22.89 7.42
C LEU A 46 5.72 -22.62 6.39
N TYR A 47 4.65 -21.95 6.82
CA TYR A 47 3.51 -21.65 5.98
C TYR A 47 3.34 -20.14 5.80
N MET A 48 2.84 -19.75 4.64
CA MET A 48 2.58 -18.35 4.32
C MET A 48 1.42 -17.80 5.14
N SER A 49 1.59 -16.65 5.80
CA SER A 49 0.57 -16.07 6.68
C SER A 49 -0.74 -15.72 5.98
N GLY A 50 -0.70 -15.43 4.67
CA GLY A 50 -1.90 -15.14 3.87
C GLY A 50 -2.66 -16.37 3.40
N MET A 51 -2.01 -17.55 3.37
CA MET A 51 -2.61 -18.81 2.94
C MET A 51 -1.85 -19.97 3.61
N THR A 52 -2.44 -20.51 4.67
CA THR A 52 -1.82 -21.54 5.51
C THR A 52 -1.64 -22.90 4.81
N ASP A 53 -2.24 -23.09 3.64
CA ASP A 53 -2.08 -24.31 2.84
C ASP A 53 -0.77 -24.31 2.01
N VAL A 54 -0.08 -23.17 1.97
CA VAL A 54 1.10 -22.95 1.12
C VAL A 54 2.37 -23.03 1.95
N VAL A 55 3.17 -24.08 1.71
CA VAL A 55 4.50 -24.24 2.31
C VAL A 55 5.48 -23.28 1.64
N CYS A 56 6.17 -22.47 2.45
CA CYS A 56 7.18 -21.53 1.97
C CYS A 56 8.39 -22.27 1.39
N PHE A 57 8.95 -21.73 0.30
CA PHE A 57 10.12 -22.25 -0.44
C PHE A 57 10.03 -23.66 -1.02
N GLU A 58 8.96 -24.41 -0.76
CA GLU A 58 8.79 -25.78 -1.24
C GLU A 58 7.65 -25.91 -2.25
N SER A 59 6.57 -25.14 -2.07
CA SER A 59 5.43 -25.19 -2.98
C SER A 59 5.67 -24.40 -4.27
N ASP A 60 5.26 -24.97 -5.41
CA ASP A 60 5.32 -24.30 -6.72
C ASP A 60 4.59 -22.95 -6.73
N VAL A 61 3.47 -22.88 -6.00
CA VAL A 61 2.69 -21.64 -5.87
C VAL A 61 3.48 -20.55 -5.15
N HIS A 62 4.25 -20.89 -4.11
CA HIS A 62 5.09 -19.90 -3.42
C HIS A 62 6.25 -19.46 -4.30
N LEU A 63 6.94 -20.41 -4.93
CA LEU A 63 8.10 -20.12 -5.79
C LEU A 63 7.74 -19.25 -7.00
N THR A 64 6.55 -19.46 -7.57
CA THR A 64 6.04 -18.60 -8.64
C THR A 64 5.59 -17.24 -8.12
N LEU A 65 4.95 -17.16 -6.96
CA LEU A 65 4.44 -15.89 -6.40
C LEU A 65 5.56 -15.00 -5.84
N PHE A 66 6.63 -15.57 -5.32
CA PHE A 66 7.75 -14.87 -4.69
C PHE A 66 8.38 -13.76 -5.57
N PRO A 67 8.79 -14.01 -6.83
CA PRO A 67 9.35 -12.96 -7.68
C PRO A 67 8.34 -11.87 -8.02
N PHE A 68 7.07 -12.21 -8.23
CA PHE A 68 6.02 -11.19 -8.46
C PHE A 68 5.77 -10.36 -7.20
N GLY A 69 5.77 -10.98 -6.03
CA GLY A 69 5.69 -10.30 -4.74
C GLY A 69 6.84 -9.31 -4.55
N LEU A 70 8.06 -9.67 -4.97
CA LEU A 70 9.23 -8.79 -4.89
C LEU A 70 9.05 -7.55 -5.78
N VAL A 71 8.59 -7.74 -7.01
CA VAL A 71 8.29 -6.64 -7.93
C VAL A 71 7.18 -5.75 -7.38
N ALA A 72 6.10 -6.34 -6.87
CA ALA A 72 4.99 -5.60 -6.27
C ALA A 72 5.44 -4.80 -5.03
N MET A 73 6.32 -5.35 -4.21
CA MET A 73 6.90 -4.66 -3.06
C MET A 73 7.69 -3.42 -3.50
N VAL A 74 8.53 -3.52 -4.53
CA VAL A 74 9.30 -2.37 -5.02
C VAL A 74 8.41 -1.34 -5.70
N VAL A 75 7.55 -1.78 -6.61
CA VAL A 75 6.77 -0.88 -7.48
C VAL A 75 5.59 -0.25 -6.74
N TYR A 76 4.99 -0.93 -5.77
CA TYR A 76 3.80 -0.42 -5.10
C TYR A 76 4.07 -0.02 -3.65
N VAL A 77 4.62 -0.93 -2.84
CA VAL A 77 4.86 -0.69 -1.40
C VAL A 77 5.92 0.39 -1.20
N ALA A 78 7.02 0.38 -1.96
CA ALA A 78 8.06 1.39 -1.83
C ALA A 78 7.80 2.65 -2.69
N ALA A 79 7.32 2.49 -3.94
CA ALA A 79 7.18 3.65 -4.81
C ALA A 79 6.12 4.66 -4.30
N TYR A 80 4.99 4.21 -3.76
CA TYR A 80 3.95 5.11 -3.27
C TYR A 80 4.42 6.06 -2.14
N PRO A 81 5.03 5.58 -1.02
CA PRO A 81 5.57 6.46 0.01
C PRO A 81 6.73 7.32 -0.49
N LEU A 82 7.58 6.80 -1.37
CA LEU A 82 8.69 7.58 -1.94
C LEU A 82 8.19 8.72 -2.82
N LEU A 83 7.27 8.45 -3.75
CA LEU A 83 6.71 9.45 -4.65
C LEU A 83 5.90 10.49 -3.88
N SER A 84 5.06 10.07 -2.93
CA SER A 84 4.31 11.01 -2.08
C SER A 84 5.25 11.89 -1.26
N LEU A 85 6.30 11.33 -0.66
CA LEU A 85 7.32 12.10 0.05
C LEU A 85 8.08 13.07 -0.86
N LEU A 86 8.46 12.66 -2.07
CA LEU A 86 9.12 13.52 -3.04
C LEU A 86 8.22 14.68 -3.48
N VAL A 87 6.95 14.42 -3.78
CA VAL A 87 5.96 15.43 -4.16
C VAL A 87 5.72 16.41 -3.01
N LEU A 88 5.54 15.91 -1.77
CA LEU A 88 5.35 16.74 -0.59
C LEU A 88 6.59 17.59 -0.27
N ARG A 89 7.79 17.03 -0.43
CA ARG A 89 9.04 17.78 -0.22
C ARG A 89 9.24 18.87 -1.27
N ARG A 90 9.01 18.57 -2.55
CA ARG A 90 9.11 19.58 -3.62
C ARG A 90 8.11 20.72 -3.47
N ASN A 91 6.90 20.43 -2.99
CA ASN A 91 5.82 21.41 -2.87
C ASN A 91 5.59 21.90 -1.42
N LYS A 92 6.56 21.71 -0.52
CA LYS A 92 6.42 21.95 0.93
C LYS A 92 5.85 23.33 1.28
N LEU A 93 6.25 24.39 0.56
CA LEU A 93 5.78 25.75 0.83
C LEU A 93 4.30 25.94 0.47
N ILE A 94 3.87 25.38 -0.66
CA ILE A 94 2.48 25.46 -1.12
C ILE A 94 1.59 24.66 -0.17
N VAL A 95 2.00 23.44 0.16
CA VAL A 95 1.26 22.57 1.10
C VAL A 95 1.16 23.24 2.48
N LYS A 96 2.24 23.82 3.00
CA LYS A 96 2.20 24.51 4.30
C LYS A 96 1.23 25.70 4.28
N ARG A 97 1.22 26.51 3.21
CA ARG A 97 0.27 27.62 3.06
C ARG A 97 -1.17 27.10 3.05
N ASP A 98 -1.44 26.03 2.30
CA ASP A 98 -2.76 25.41 2.23
C ASP A 98 -3.25 24.93 3.60
N GLN A 99 -2.38 24.25 4.36
CA GLN A 99 -2.70 23.80 5.72
C GLN A 99 -2.96 24.97 6.68
N VAL A 100 -2.16 26.04 6.61
CA VAL A 100 -2.36 27.25 7.45
C VAL A 100 -3.66 27.95 7.09
N CYS A 101 -3.96 28.11 5.79
CA CYS A 101 -5.22 28.71 5.35
C CYS A 101 -6.44 27.89 5.79
N ARG A 102 -6.36 26.55 5.76
CA ARG A 102 -7.42 25.68 6.26
C ARG A 102 -7.59 25.75 7.78
N ALA A 103 -6.50 25.96 8.53
CA ALA A 103 -6.55 26.04 9.99
C ALA A 103 -7.04 27.41 10.52
N LEU A 104 -6.89 28.46 9.72
CA LEU A 104 -7.33 29.83 10.06
C LEU A 104 -8.72 30.18 9.51
N ALA A 105 -9.25 29.36 8.60
CA ALA A 105 -10.62 29.45 8.09
C ALA A 105 -11.60 28.78 9.07
#